data_AF-A0A452YCV0-F1
#
_entry.id   AF-A0A452YCV0-F1
#
_cell.length_a   1.000
_cell.length_b   1.000
_cell.length_c   1.000
_cell.angle_alpha   90.00
_cell.angle_beta   90.00
_cell.angle_gamma   90.00
#
_symmetry.space_group_name_H-M   'P 1'
#
loop_
_entity.id
_entity.type
_entity.pdbx_description
1 polymer ?
#
loop_
_entity_poly.entity_id
_entity_poly.type
_entity_poly.pdbx_seq_one_letter_code
_entity_poly.pdbx_strand_id
1 'polypeptide(L)' 'AELIKKTSLMLWDEAHMAKKHCFMTLNKSLGDILRFTTENSDEKPFGGMTVVLGGDFRQIVPILTKGKI' A
#
# COMPACT_ATOMS: atom_id res chain seq x y z
N ALA A 1 -16.40 2.96 -1.38
CA ALA A 1 -15.09 3.03 -2.06
C ALA A 1 -15.25 3.02 -3.59
N GLU A 2 -16.09 3.90 -4.15
CA GLU A 2 -16.31 3.90 -5.61
C GLU A 2 -15.15 4.50 -6.40
N LEU A 3 -14.47 5.50 -5.83
CA LEU A 3 -13.29 6.12 -6.45
C LEU A 3 -12.18 5.08 -6.62
N ILE A 4 -11.85 4.33 -5.56
CA ILE A 4 -10.80 3.30 -5.59
C ILE A 4 -11.11 2.20 -6.61
N LYS A 5 -12.39 1.82 -6.78
CA LYS A 5 -12.81 0.84 -7.80
C LYS A 5 -12.63 1.36 -9.24
N LYS A 6 -12.67 2.68 -9.46
CA LYS A 6 -12.46 3.32 -10.76
C LYS A 6 -11.00 3.70 -11.00
N THR A 7 -10.21 3.80 -9.94
CA THR A 7 -8.78 4.08 -10.01
C THR A 7 -8.06 2.89 -10.62
N SER A 8 -7.16 3.13 -11.57
CA SER A 8 -6.28 2.13 -12.17
C SER A 8 -4.84 2.21 -11.66
N LEU A 9 -4.47 3.35 -11.08
CA LEU A 9 -3.12 3.68 -10.64
C LEU A 9 -3.13 4.44 -9.31
N MET A 10 -2.33 3.97 -8.35
CA MET A 10 -2.07 4.66 -7.09
C MET A 10 -0.60 5.05 -7.03
N LEU A 11 -0.32 6.36 -6.94
CA LEU A 11 1.01 6.88 -6.68
C LEU A 11 1.15 7.11 -5.17
N TRP A 12 2.15 6.48 -4.56
CA TRP A 12 2.47 6.65 -3.16
C TRP A 12 3.81 7.36 -3.06
N ASP A 13 3.82 8.62 -2.64
CA ASP A 13 5.05 9.36 -2.34
C ASP A 13 5.53 9.11 -0.90
N GLU A 14 6.84 9.12 -0.68
CA GLU A 14 7.49 8.76 0.58
C GLU A 14 7.09 7.38 1.14
N ALA A 15 7.02 6.38 0.27
CA ALA A 15 6.70 4.99 0.63
C ALA A 15 7.65 4.43 1.70
N HIS A 16 8.89 4.93 1.76
CA HIS A 16 9.89 4.50 2.74
C HIS A 16 9.55 4.94 4.18
N MET A 17 8.68 5.93 4.36
CA MET A 17 8.20 6.39 5.68
C MET A 17 7.11 5.48 6.25
N ALA A 18 6.50 4.64 5.42
CA ALA A 18 5.46 3.71 5.85
C ALA A 18 6.07 2.47 6.53
N LYS A 19 5.49 2.09 7.67
CA LYS A 19 5.86 0.84 8.35
C LYS A 19 5.36 -0.36 7.54
N LYS A 20 6.05 -1.50 7.64
CA LYS A 20 5.63 -2.78 7.02
C LYS A 20 4.15 -3.12 7.26
N HIS A 21 3.64 -2.84 8.46
CA HIS A 21 2.24 -3.09 8.79
C HIS A 21 1.26 -2.25 7.95
N CYS A 22 1.62 -1.00 7.62
CA CYS A 22 0.81 -0.15 6.75
C CYS A 22 0.67 -0.77 5.36
N PHE A 23 1.76 -1.31 4.80
CA PHE A 23 1.71 -2.01 3.51
C PHE A 23 0.82 -3.26 3.56
N MET A 24 0.91 -4.06 4.63
CA MET A 24 0.08 -5.26 4.78
C MET A 24 -1.41 -4.92 4.90
N THR A 25 -1.75 -3.92 5.73
CA THR A 25 -3.12 -3.47 5.92
C THR A 25 -3.68 -2.84 4.64
N LEU A 26 -2.87 -2.05 3.92
CA LEU A 26 -3.25 -1.51 2.62
C LEU A 26 -3.54 -2.63 1.61
N ASN A 27 -2.63 -3.60 1.49
CA ASN A 27 -2.78 -4.73 0.58
C ASN A 27 -4.09 -5.49 0.84
N LYS A 28 -4.38 -5.79 2.12
CA LYS A 28 -5.62 -6.45 2.52
C LYS A 28 -6.85 -5.58 2.21
N SER A 29 -6.79 -4.30 2.57
CA SER A 29 -7.92 -3.38 2.34
C SER A 29 -8.22 -3.18 0.86
N LEU A 30 -7.20 -3.08 0.00
CA LEU A 30 -7.38 -2.97 -1.44
C LEU A 30 -7.89 -4.28 -2.05
N GLY A 31 -7.40 -5.43 -1.60
CA GLY A 31 -7.98 -6.73 -1.93
C GLY A 31 -9.46 -6.81 -1.59
N ASP A 32 -9.84 -6.43 -0.37
CA ASP A 32 -11.24 -6.45 0.08
C ASP A 32 -12.13 -5.49 -0.75
N ILE A 33 -11.61 -4.31 -1.11
CA ILE A 33 -12.36 -3.30 -1.90
C ILE A 33 -12.50 -3.72 -3.37
N LEU A 34 -11.46 -4.34 -3.94
CA LEU A 34 -11.38 -4.70 -5.36
C LEU A 34 -11.82 -6.13 -5.66
N ARG A 35 -12.26 -6.88 -4.65
CA ARG A 35 -12.66 -8.29 -4.75
C ARG A 35 -13.68 -8.58 -5.84
N PHE A 36 -14.54 -7.61 -6.13
CA PHE A 36 -15.62 -7.75 -7.11
C PHE A 36 -15.34 -7.05 -8.44
N THR A 37 -14.23 -6.31 -8.54
CA THR A 37 -13.87 -5.53 -9.74
C THR A 37 -12.70 -6.15 -10.49
N THR A 38 -11.83 -6.87 -9.80
CA THR A 38 -10.64 -7.49 -10.40
C THR A 38 -10.72 -9.01 -10.25
N GLU A 39 -10.67 -9.73 -11.38
CA GLU A 39 -10.56 -11.18 -11.35
C GLU A 39 -9.26 -11.62 -10.67
N ASN A 40 -9.37 -12.58 -9.75
CA ASN A 40 -8.30 -13.09 -8.90
C ASN A 40 -7.63 -12.00 -8.05
N SER A 41 -8.42 -11.09 -7.48
CA SER A 41 -7.93 -10.06 -6.54
C SER A 41 -7.10 -10.62 -5.38
N ASP A 42 -7.43 -11.83 -4.92
CA ASP A 42 -6.81 -12.46 -3.76
C ASP A 42 -5.41 -13.01 -4.07
N GLU A 43 -5.12 -13.28 -5.35
CA GLU A 43 -3.83 -13.77 -5.84
C GLU A 43 -2.92 -12.63 -6.32
N LYS A 44 -3.47 -11.42 -6.49
CA LYS A 44 -2.76 -10.25 -7.00
C LYS A 44 -2.41 -9.28 -5.86
N PRO A 45 -1.18 -8.72 -5.85
CA PRO A 45 -0.83 -7.67 -4.90
C PRO A 45 -1.78 -6.47 -5.07
N PHE A 46 -2.16 -5.87 -3.94
CA PHE A 46 -3.09 -4.74 -3.83
C PHE A 46 -4.44 -4.96 -4.54
N GLY A 47 -4.94 -6.19 -4.58
CA GLY A 47 -6.21 -6.51 -5.28
C GLY A 47 -6.11 -6.36 -6.81
N GLY A 48 -4.89 -6.36 -7.35
CA GLY A 48 -4.58 -6.11 -8.76
C GLY A 48 -4.52 -4.62 -9.15
N MET A 49 -4.57 -3.70 -8.18
CA MET A 49 -4.31 -2.28 -8.40
C MET A 49 -2.82 -2.06 -8.73
N THR A 50 -2.54 -1.24 -9.74
CA THR A 50 -1.17 -0.80 -9.99
C THR A 50 -0.79 0.26 -8.95
N VAL A 51 0.22 -0.04 -8.12
CA VAL A 51 0.74 0.88 -7.11
C VAL A 51 2.19 1.22 -7.44
N VAL A 52 2.47 2.51 -7.61
CA VAL A 52 3.82 3.04 -7.84
C VAL A 52 4.29 3.70 -6.55
N LEU A 53 5.39 3.17 -6.00
CA LEU A 53 6.01 3.66 -4.79
C LEU A 53 7.14 4.62 -5.16
N GLY A 54 6.95 5.89 -4.84
CA GLY A 54 7.96 6.94 -4.87
C GLY A 54 8.45 7.30 -3.47
N GLY A 55 9.52 8.08 -3.42
CA GLY A 55 10.09 8.63 -2.19
C GLY A 55 11.58 8.89 -2.32
N ASP A 56 12.13 9.70 -1.43
CA ASP A 56 13.57 9.92 -1.38
C ASP A 56 14.25 8.78 -0.61
N PHE A 57 14.89 7.84 -1.31
CA PHE A 57 15.67 6.76 -0.68
C PHE A 57 16.88 7.27 0.11
N ARG A 58 17.22 8.56 0.00
CA ARG A 58 18.26 9.22 0.79
C ARG A 58 17.72 9.84 2.09
N GLN A 59 16.39 9.83 2.32
CA GLN A 59 15.82 10.12 3.64
C GLN A 59 16.02 8.92 4.57
N ILE A 60 16.40 9.21 5.82
CA ILE A 60 16.59 8.22 6.88
C ILE A 60 15.23 7.56 7.15
N VAL A 61 15.16 6.23 6.96
CA VAL A 61 14.00 5.40 7.29
C VAL A 61 13.45 5.72 8.68
N PRO A 62 12.12 5.59 8.90
CA PRO A 62 11.46 6.01 10.13
C PRO A 62 12.21 5.49 11.36
N ILE A 63 12.63 6.42 12.21
CA ILE A 63 13.38 6.16 13.44
C ILE A 63 12.59 5.14 14.26
N LEU A 64 13.11 3.91 14.33
CA LEU A 64 12.57 2.87 15.21
C LEU A 64 12.96 3.24 16.65
N THR A 65 12.07 3.89 17.39
CA THR A 65 12.23 4.10 18.84
C THR A 65 12.11 2.76 19.56
N LYS A 66 13.21 2.00 19.58
CA LYS A 66 13.40 0.89 20.52
C LYS A 66 13.94 1.47 21.83
N GLY A 67 13.06 1.82 22.75
CA GLY A 67 13.47 2.29 24.07
C GLY A 67 12.30 2.62 24.99
N LYS A 68 11.82 1.61 25.73
CA LYS A 68 11.48 1.81 27.14
C LYS A 68 12.42 0.89 27.92
N ILE A 69 13.36 1.49 28.63
CA ILE A 69 14.08 0.88 29.74
C ILE A 69 13.09 0.80 30.91
#